data_AF-F5XT24-F1
#
_entry.id   AF-F5XT24-F1
#
_cell.length_a   1.000
_cell.length_b   1.000
_cell.length_c   1.000
_cell.angle_alpha   90.00
_cell.angle_beta   90.00
_cell.angle_gamma   90.00
#
_symmetry.space_group_name_H-M   'P 1'
#
loop_
_entity.id
_entity.type
_entity.pdbx_description
1 polymer ?
#
loop_
_entity_poly.entity_id
_entity_poly.type
_entity_poly.pdbx_seq_one_letter_code
_entity_poly.pdbx_strand_id
1 'polypeptide(L)'
;MPALVSSLIPAADALRTYQVRSGDGVPVEVWEVLSILTDPRGRRGRRYELATVLVVALAAVIGGARSLAAIAGWAGDLPRWHWPRLGITRRPPSLSTIRRVLLHIDPEVVDAVLHAWLATLTPASSRWRAVAVDGKTCRGARQADGSRVHLFSIVDHATGAPLGQVNAGGKDHEIAAFAAVLDRIDLNGVVVTADALHTQRSHAHYLHRHGGWYAFVVKRNQPTLYDQLARLPWTQVPIVHRTVEKGHGRRETRTLQLTGVRAGIGFPHARLAARIRRSRTEIATGEHTEEIVYVVTSLGWPDITPAGLAGLIRGHWSIGRVAPAHCCAGAPSEPGVRLSPHPAQASVDRRSG
;
A
#
# COMPACT_ATOMS: atom_id res chain seq x y z
N MET A 1 -1.61 -25.58 -9.07
CA MET A 1 -0.81 -24.71 -8.19
C MET A 1 -1.04 -23.28 -8.66
N PRO A 2 -1.31 -22.31 -7.77
CA PRO A 2 -1.38 -20.91 -8.19
C PRO A 2 -0.01 -20.50 -8.77
N ALA A 3 -0.03 -19.69 -9.83
CA ALA A 3 1.19 -19.15 -10.42
C ALA A 3 1.96 -18.31 -9.38
N LEU A 4 3.29 -18.31 -9.45
CA LEU A 4 4.11 -17.43 -8.62
C LEU A 4 3.78 -15.96 -8.96
N VAL A 5 3.60 -15.11 -7.95
CA VAL A 5 3.22 -13.69 -8.13
C VAL A 5 4.23 -12.95 -9.03
N SER A 6 5.51 -13.35 -9.01
CA SER A 6 6.55 -12.84 -9.90
C SER A 6 6.33 -13.12 -11.39
N SER A 7 5.56 -14.16 -11.74
CA SER A 7 5.16 -14.46 -13.13
C SER A 7 3.95 -13.67 -13.63
N LEU A 8 3.27 -12.93 -12.76
CA LEU A 8 2.10 -12.13 -13.13
C LEU A 8 2.49 -10.80 -13.79
N ILE A 9 3.68 -10.27 -13.49
CA ILE A 9 4.18 -9.02 -14.08
C ILE A 9 4.42 -9.16 -15.60
N PRO A 10 5.13 -10.21 -16.11
CA PRO A 10 5.25 -10.42 -17.55
C PRO A 10 3.92 -10.70 -18.26
N ALA A 11 2.97 -11.37 -17.60
CA ALA A 11 1.65 -11.64 -18.16
C ALA A 11 0.81 -10.36 -18.29
N ALA A 12 0.87 -9.46 -17.30
CA ALA A 12 0.24 -8.15 -17.36
C ALA A 12 0.90 -7.23 -18.42
N ASP A 13 2.22 -7.29 -18.56
CA ASP A 13 2.97 -6.53 -19.56
C ASP A 13 2.68 -6.99 -21.01
N ALA A 14 2.46 -8.30 -21.20
CA ALA A 14 2.02 -8.86 -22.48
C ALA A 14 0.62 -8.35 -22.89
N LEU A 15 -0.31 -8.20 -21.94
CA LEU A 15 -1.66 -7.65 -22.20
C LEU A 15 -1.58 -6.16 -22.60
N ARG A 16 -0.70 -5.38 -21.97
CA ARG A 16 -0.45 -3.97 -22.32
C ARG A 16 0.10 -3.81 -23.74
N THR A 17 1.03 -4.68 -24.15
CA THR A 17 1.69 -4.60 -25.46
C THR A 17 0.75 -4.90 -26.62
N TYR A 18 -0.26 -5.75 -26.40
CA TYR A 18 -1.27 -6.11 -27.41
C TYR A 18 -2.26 -4.96 -27.71
N GLN A 19 -2.48 -4.08 -26.74
CA GLN A 19 -3.55 -3.07 -26.74
C GLN A 19 -3.14 -1.70 -27.30
N VAL A 20 -1.85 -1.34 -27.35
CA VAL A 20 -1.37 -0.09 -28.01
C VAL A 20 -1.83 0.01 -29.48
N ARG A 21 -2.25 -1.10 -30.09
CA ARG A 21 -2.71 -1.19 -31.47
C ARG A 21 -4.22 -1.02 -31.67
N SER A 22 -5.05 -1.09 -30.62
CA SER A 22 -6.52 -1.07 -30.78
C SER A 22 -7.08 0.26 -30.31
N GLY A 23 -7.27 1.19 -31.26
CA GLY A 23 -7.90 2.48 -31.03
C GLY A 23 -9.39 2.33 -30.64
N ASP A 24 -9.80 3.19 -29.71
CA ASP A 24 -11.18 3.54 -29.32
C ASP A 24 -11.92 2.64 -28.30
N GLY A 25 -11.89 3.07 -27.02
CA GLY A 25 -13.17 3.40 -26.35
C GLY A 25 -13.74 2.53 -25.22
N VAL A 26 -12.93 1.93 -24.33
CA VAL A 26 -13.28 1.43 -22.95
C VAL A 26 -11.98 1.46 -22.10
N PRO A 27 -11.95 1.57 -20.75
CA PRO A 27 -10.75 1.18 -19.99
C PRO A 27 -10.63 -0.36 -20.00
N VAL A 28 -10.24 -0.91 -21.16
CA VAL A 28 -10.09 -2.33 -21.44
C VAL A 28 -9.00 -2.96 -20.57
N GLU A 29 -8.02 -2.17 -20.13
CA GLU A 29 -6.85 -2.63 -19.36
C GLU A 29 -7.23 -3.37 -18.06
N VAL A 30 -8.15 -2.83 -17.26
CA VAL A 30 -8.48 -3.44 -15.96
C VAL A 30 -9.36 -4.66 -16.11
N TRP A 31 -10.30 -4.64 -17.07
CA TRP A 31 -11.19 -5.77 -17.31
C TRP A 31 -10.41 -6.99 -17.79
N GLU A 32 -9.47 -6.80 -18.73
CA GLU A 32 -8.59 -7.86 -19.23
C GLU A 32 -7.69 -8.41 -18.12
N VAL A 33 -7.09 -7.54 -17.32
CA VAL A 33 -6.30 -7.94 -16.14
C VAL A 33 -7.12 -8.78 -15.18
N LEU A 34 -8.36 -8.38 -14.88
CA LEU A 34 -9.25 -9.13 -13.98
C LEU A 34 -9.82 -10.41 -14.62
N SER A 35 -9.75 -10.56 -15.94
CA SER A 35 -10.19 -11.79 -16.64
C SER A 35 -9.26 -12.98 -16.39
N ILE A 36 -8.02 -12.72 -15.94
CA ILE A 36 -7.06 -13.75 -15.52
C ILE A 36 -7.57 -14.53 -14.28
N LEU A 37 -8.45 -13.91 -13.49
CA LEU A 37 -8.96 -14.49 -12.26
C LEU A 37 -9.88 -15.67 -12.55
N THR A 38 -9.66 -16.77 -11.83
CA THR A 38 -10.51 -17.96 -11.94
C THR A 38 -11.87 -17.68 -11.30
N ASP A 39 -12.97 -17.91 -12.04
CA ASP A 39 -14.32 -17.74 -11.53
C ASP A 39 -14.68 -18.80 -10.48
N PRO A 40 -14.84 -18.41 -9.19
CA PRO A 40 -15.12 -19.36 -8.09
C PRO A 40 -16.57 -19.86 -8.12
N ARG A 41 -17.45 -19.26 -8.94
CA ARG A 41 -18.87 -19.63 -9.00
C ARG A 41 -19.05 -20.94 -9.77
N GLY A 42 -20.06 -21.73 -9.41
CA GLY A 42 -20.48 -22.88 -10.24
C GLY A 42 -20.87 -22.46 -11.67
N ARG A 43 -20.71 -23.37 -12.65
CA ARG A 43 -21.01 -23.10 -14.08
C ARG A 43 -22.48 -22.71 -14.31
N ARG A 44 -23.40 -23.31 -13.55
CA ARG A 44 -24.84 -22.98 -13.63
C ARG A 44 -25.10 -21.62 -12.97
N GLY A 45 -25.69 -20.69 -13.73
CA GLY A 45 -26.09 -19.38 -13.22
C GLY A 45 -25.06 -18.26 -13.39
N ARG A 46 -23.96 -18.50 -14.13
CA ARG A 46 -23.05 -17.44 -14.58
C ARG A 46 -23.75 -16.59 -15.64
N ARG A 47 -24.36 -15.48 -15.20
CA ARG A 47 -25.03 -14.49 -16.06
C ARG A 47 -24.10 -13.36 -16.52
N TYR A 48 -22.96 -13.23 -15.85
CA TYR A 48 -21.96 -12.17 -16.00
C TYR A 48 -20.58 -12.80 -15.98
N GLU A 49 -19.66 -12.29 -16.78
CA GLU A 49 -18.24 -12.57 -16.61
C GLU A 49 -17.77 -12.12 -15.22
N LEU A 50 -16.78 -12.82 -14.65
CA LEU A 50 -16.23 -12.45 -13.34
C LEU A 50 -15.68 -11.03 -13.40
N ALA A 51 -14.85 -10.73 -14.41
CA ALA A 51 -14.23 -9.43 -14.62
C ALA A 51 -15.26 -8.29 -14.67
N THR A 52 -16.40 -8.49 -15.34
CA THR A 52 -17.49 -7.50 -15.37
C THR A 52 -18.01 -7.16 -13.97
N VAL A 53 -18.25 -8.17 -13.13
CA VAL A 53 -18.74 -7.92 -11.76
C VAL A 53 -17.69 -7.17 -10.93
N LEU A 54 -16.41 -7.51 -11.09
CA LEU A 54 -15.32 -6.89 -10.37
C LEU A 54 -15.05 -5.45 -10.83
N VAL A 55 -15.05 -5.17 -12.13
CA VAL A 55 -14.89 -3.81 -12.68
C VAL A 55 -16.04 -2.91 -12.23
N VAL A 56 -17.28 -3.41 -12.24
CA VAL A 56 -18.43 -2.65 -11.72
C VAL A 56 -18.26 -2.35 -10.24
N ALA A 57 -17.84 -3.33 -9.43
CA ALA A 57 -17.60 -3.13 -8.02
C ALA A 57 -16.48 -2.10 -7.76
N LEU A 58 -15.37 -2.19 -8.50
CA LEU A 58 -14.25 -1.27 -8.41
C LEU A 58 -14.66 0.16 -8.79
N ALA A 59 -15.36 0.32 -9.92
CA ALA A 59 -15.84 1.62 -10.38
C ALA A 59 -16.81 2.27 -9.38
N ALA A 60 -17.70 1.49 -8.77
CA ALA A 60 -18.59 1.97 -7.73
C ALA A 60 -17.81 2.44 -6.48
N VAL A 61 -16.79 1.68 -6.04
CA VAL A 61 -15.96 2.04 -4.88
C VAL A 61 -15.15 3.31 -5.14
N ILE A 62 -14.57 3.45 -6.33
CA ILE A 62 -13.91 4.69 -6.77
C ILE A 62 -14.90 5.86 -6.76
N GLY A 63 -16.15 5.61 -7.20
CA GLY A 63 -17.27 6.54 -7.09
C GLY A 63 -17.77 6.82 -5.67
N GLY A 64 -17.16 6.21 -4.65
CA GLY A 64 -17.45 6.46 -3.24
C GLY A 64 -18.41 5.46 -2.59
N ALA A 65 -18.81 4.38 -3.28
CA ALA A 65 -19.65 3.34 -2.69
C ALA A 65 -18.90 2.61 -1.56
N ARG A 66 -19.54 2.52 -0.38
CA ARG A 66 -18.96 1.97 0.85
C ARG A 66 -19.67 0.71 1.36
N SER A 67 -20.63 0.19 0.61
CA SER A 67 -21.39 -1.00 0.97
C SER A 67 -21.82 -1.79 -0.27
N LEU A 68 -22.13 -3.08 -0.11
CA LEU A 68 -22.65 -3.92 -1.20
C LEU A 68 -23.94 -3.36 -1.79
N ALA A 69 -24.80 -2.76 -0.96
CA ALA A 69 -26.02 -2.10 -1.39
C ALA A 69 -25.72 -0.85 -2.23
N ALA A 70 -24.76 -0.02 -1.79
CA ALA A 70 -24.34 1.16 -2.55
C ALA A 70 -23.71 0.77 -3.90
N ILE A 71 -22.93 -0.32 -3.95
CA ILE A 71 -22.37 -0.83 -5.21
C ILE A 71 -23.50 -1.29 -6.16
N ALA A 72 -24.48 -2.03 -5.64
CA ALA A 72 -25.60 -2.49 -6.45
C ALA A 72 -26.50 -1.33 -6.93
N GLY A 73 -26.73 -0.33 -6.08
CA GLY A 73 -27.44 0.91 -6.44
C GLY A 73 -26.70 1.66 -7.54
N TRP A 74 -25.40 1.92 -7.36
CA TRP A 74 -24.55 2.54 -8.36
C TRP A 74 -24.62 1.81 -9.71
N ALA A 75 -24.55 0.47 -9.71
CA ALA A 75 -24.66 -0.33 -10.92
C ALA A 75 -26.06 -0.23 -11.58
N GLY A 76 -27.12 -0.12 -10.76
CA GLY A 76 -28.50 0.05 -11.21
C GLY A 76 -28.78 1.42 -11.85
N ASP A 77 -28.14 2.46 -11.31
CA ASP A 77 -28.31 3.85 -11.74
C ASP A 77 -27.49 4.19 -13.00
N LEU A 78 -26.59 3.29 -13.43
CA LEU A 78 -25.80 3.46 -14.65
C LEU A 78 -26.71 3.59 -15.88
N PRO A 79 -26.59 4.69 -16.66
CA PRO A 79 -27.28 4.81 -17.93
C PRO A 79 -26.93 3.64 -18.87
N ARG A 80 -27.93 3.14 -19.61
CA ARG A 80 -27.77 1.97 -20.49
C ARG A 80 -26.61 2.08 -21.49
N TRP A 81 -26.32 3.30 -21.94
CA TRP A 81 -25.23 3.56 -22.89
C TRP A 81 -23.82 3.37 -22.29
N HIS A 82 -23.68 3.34 -20.97
CA HIS A 82 -22.41 2.99 -20.29
C HIS A 82 -22.19 1.48 -20.14
N TRP A 83 -23.24 0.66 -20.27
CA TRP A 83 -23.18 -0.77 -19.97
C TRP A 83 -22.13 -1.53 -20.79
N PRO A 84 -21.98 -1.31 -22.11
CA PRO A 84 -20.97 -2.00 -22.90
C PRO A 84 -19.53 -1.73 -22.40
N ARG A 85 -19.27 -0.52 -21.89
CA ARG A 85 -17.95 -0.13 -21.35
C ARG A 85 -17.57 -0.87 -20.07
N LEU A 86 -18.52 -1.50 -19.40
CA LEU A 86 -18.24 -2.31 -18.20
C LEU A 86 -18.46 -3.81 -18.45
N GLY A 87 -18.66 -4.20 -19.71
CA GLY A 87 -19.00 -5.58 -20.10
C GLY A 87 -20.39 -6.01 -19.66
N ILE A 88 -21.31 -5.08 -19.39
CA ILE A 88 -22.71 -5.38 -19.06
C ILE A 88 -23.50 -5.51 -20.37
N THR A 89 -24.13 -6.65 -20.59
CA THR A 89 -24.86 -6.95 -21.85
C THR A 89 -26.37 -6.71 -21.76
N ARG A 90 -27.02 -7.18 -20.70
CA ARG A 90 -28.50 -7.17 -20.60
C ARG A 90 -29.08 -6.38 -19.44
N ARG A 91 -28.49 -6.51 -18.25
CA ARG A 91 -28.95 -5.83 -17.02
C ARG A 91 -27.81 -5.77 -16.02
N PRO A 92 -27.67 -4.74 -15.19
CA PRO A 92 -26.60 -4.64 -14.21
C PRO A 92 -26.64 -5.77 -13.17
N PRO A 93 -25.49 -6.16 -12.58
CA PRO A 93 -25.45 -7.20 -11.57
C PRO A 93 -26.22 -6.77 -10.31
N SER A 94 -27.09 -7.66 -9.82
CA SER A 94 -27.85 -7.40 -8.58
C SER A 94 -26.98 -7.50 -7.33
N LEU A 95 -27.44 -6.95 -6.21
CA LEU A 95 -26.80 -7.07 -4.89
C LEU A 95 -26.42 -8.54 -4.58
N SER A 96 -27.34 -9.49 -4.77
CA SER A 96 -27.07 -10.91 -4.52
C SER A 96 -25.97 -11.49 -5.41
N THR A 97 -25.83 -11.00 -6.64
CA THR A 97 -24.77 -11.41 -7.58
C THR A 97 -23.42 -10.86 -7.12
N ILE A 98 -23.37 -9.56 -6.81
CA ILE A 98 -22.17 -8.86 -6.36
C ILE A 98 -21.67 -9.47 -5.05
N ARG A 99 -22.56 -9.62 -4.06
CA ARG A 99 -22.26 -10.27 -2.77
C ARG A 99 -21.68 -11.67 -2.97
N ARG A 100 -22.28 -12.49 -3.83
CA ARG A 100 -21.80 -13.86 -4.08
C ARG A 100 -20.40 -13.87 -4.66
N VAL A 101 -20.10 -13.01 -5.63
CA VAL A 101 -18.76 -12.90 -6.21
C VAL A 101 -17.76 -12.45 -5.15
N LEU A 102 -18.01 -11.33 -4.49
CA LEU A 102 -17.03 -10.72 -3.56
C LEU A 102 -16.78 -11.57 -2.31
N LEU A 103 -17.72 -12.42 -1.88
CA LEU A 103 -17.52 -13.33 -0.75
C LEU A 103 -16.79 -14.63 -1.10
N HIS A 104 -16.68 -15.00 -2.37
CA HIS A 104 -16.06 -16.26 -2.78
C HIS A 104 -14.75 -16.06 -3.55
N ILE A 105 -14.45 -14.83 -3.96
CA ILE A 105 -13.19 -14.51 -4.61
C ILE A 105 -12.09 -14.40 -3.56
N ASP A 106 -10.90 -14.91 -3.91
CA ASP A 106 -9.73 -14.77 -3.06
C ASP A 106 -9.22 -13.31 -3.13
N PRO A 107 -9.26 -12.56 -2.01
CA PRO A 107 -8.82 -11.17 -1.99
C PRO A 107 -7.32 -11.03 -2.25
N GLU A 108 -6.49 -12.00 -1.87
CA GLU A 108 -5.04 -11.93 -2.08
C GLU A 108 -4.68 -12.05 -3.55
N VAL A 109 -5.40 -12.88 -4.30
CA VAL A 109 -5.21 -13.05 -5.74
C VAL A 109 -5.66 -11.81 -6.49
N VAL A 110 -6.81 -11.22 -6.12
CA VAL A 110 -7.29 -9.95 -6.70
C VAL A 110 -6.28 -8.85 -6.48
N ASP A 111 -5.78 -8.72 -5.25
CA ASP A 111 -4.76 -7.75 -4.91
C ASP A 111 -3.49 -7.98 -5.73
N ALA A 112 -2.95 -9.19 -5.79
CA ALA A 112 -1.73 -9.47 -6.53
C ALA A 112 -1.85 -9.08 -8.02
N VAL A 113 -2.99 -9.39 -8.64
CA VAL A 113 -3.27 -9.06 -10.05
C VAL A 113 -3.37 -7.55 -10.27
N LEU A 114 -4.10 -6.83 -9.41
CA LEU A 114 -4.24 -5.38 -9.52
C LEU A 114 -2.91 -4.65 -9.29
N HIS A 115 -2.13 -5.07 -8.29
CA HIS A 115 -0.83 -4.46 -8.00
C HIS A 115 0.20 -4.75 -9.09
N ALA A 116 0.20 -5.96 -9.66
CA ALA A 116 1.04 -6.28 -10.81
C ALA A 116 0.72 -5.36 -12.01
N TRP A 117 -0.56 -5.15 -12.31
CA TRP A 117 -0.99 -4.21 -13.36
C TRP A 117 -0.56 -2.77 -13.06
N LEU A 118 -0.80 -2.27 -11.84
CA LEU A 118 -0.38 -0.93 -11.44
C LEU A 118 1.14 -0.74 -11.52
N ALA A 119 1.93 -1.78 -11.21
CA ALA A 119 3.37 -1.76 -11.35
C ALA A 119 3.83 -1.60 -12.82
N THR A 120 3.05 -2.04 -13.80
CA THR A 120 3.35 -1.80 -15.23
C THR A 120 3.13 -0.34 -15.63
N LEU A 121 2.23 0.37 -14.94
CA LEU A 121 1.93 1.78 -15.19
C LEU A 121 2.97 2.72 -14.56
N THR A 122 3.75 2.23 -13.60
CA THR A 122 4.85 3.01 -13.01
C THR A 122 6.04 3.09 -13.95
N PRO A 123 6.51 4.30 -14.32
CA PRO A 123 7.69 4.45 -15.16
C PRO A 123 8.94 3.94 -14.44
N ALA A 124 9.85 3.33 -15.20
CA ALA A 124 11.17 2.96 -14.67
C ALA A 124 11.94 4.22 -14.28
N SER A 125 12.40 4.28 -13.03
CA SER A 125 13.27 5.37 -12.57
C SER A 125 14.68 5.20 -13.15
N SER A 126 15.33 6.31 -13.51
CA SER A 126 16.62 6.32 -14.21
C SER A 126 17.83 6.03 -13.32
N ARG A 127 17.68 5.99 -11.99
CA ARG A 127 18.80 5.78 -11.06
C ARG A 127 18.52 4.73 -9.99
N TRP A 128 17.43 4.90 -9.27
CA TRP A 128 16.92 3.95 -8.28
C TRP A 128 15.43 4.20 -8.09
N ARG A 129 14.69 3.16 -7.73
CA ARG A 129 13.26 3.26 -7.43
C ARG A 129 13.08 3.49 -5.93
N ALA A 130 12.28 4.47 -5.54
CA ALA A 130 11.95 4.65 -4.13
C ALA A 130 10.55 4.15 -3.84
N VAL A 131 10.43 3.36 -2.77
CA VAL A 131 9.15 2.85 -2.29
C VAL A 131 9.00 3.16 -0.81
N ALA A 132 7.77 3.49 -0.39
CA ALA A 132 7.41 3.66 1.01
C ALA A 132 6.68 2.40 1.47
N VAL A 133 6.93 1.98 2.70
CA VAL A 133 6.16 0.92 3.36
C VAL A 133 5.53 1.44 4.64
N ASP A 134 4.27 1.08 4.86
CA ASP A 134 3.47 1.54 5.99
C ASP A 134 2.32 0.56 6.31
N GLY A 135 1.99 0.47 7.60
CA GLY A 135 0.89 -0.32 8.14
C GLY A 135 -0.34 0.52 8.44
N LYS A 136 -1.52 0.11 7.94
CA LYS A 136 -2.78 0.82 8.14
C LYS A 136 -3.91 -0.10 8.58
N THR A 137 -4.56 0.28 9.68
CA THR A 137 -5.77 -0.39 10.16
C THR A 137 -7.01 0.12 9.44
N CYS A 138 -7.67 -0.77 8.71
CA CYS A 138 -8.92 -0.51 8.02
C CYS A 138 -10.08 -0.45 9.02
N ARG A 139 -10.46 0.76 9.45
CA ARG A 139 -11.46 0.93 10.52
C ARG A 139 -12.84 0.35 10.18
N GLY A 140 -13.21 0.32 8.90
CA GLY A 140 -14.50 -0.21 8.45
C GLY A 140 -14.51 -1.72 8.18
N ALA A 141 -13.33 -2.37 8.11
CA ALA A 141 -13.21 -3.78 7.76
C ALA A 141 -12.95 -4.61 9.02
N ARG A 142 -13.83 -5.60 9.24
CA ARG A 142 -13.72 -6.56 10.35
C ARG A 142 -13.58 -7.97 9.81
N GLN A 143 -12.74 -8.74 10.47
CA GLN A 143 -12.62 -10.17 10.23
C GLN A 143 -13.72 -10.93 10.97
N ALA A 144 -13.84 -12.23 10.71
CA ALA A 144 -14.86 -13.09 11.32
C ALA A 144 -14.76 -13.15 12.86
N ASP A 145 -13.56 -13.00 13.40
CA ASP A 145 -13.28 -12.93 14.84
C ASP A 145 -13.55 -11.54 15.46
N GLY A 146 -13.99 -10.56 14.66
CA GLY A 146 -14.24 -9.19 15.09
C GLY A 146 -13.02 -8.27 15.11
N SER A 147 -11.81 -8.80 14.84
CA SER A 147 -10.59 -8.00 14.71
C SER A 147 -10.66 -7.07 13.49
N ARG A 148 -9.90 -5.98 13.52
CA ARG A 148 -9.83 -5.05 12.38
C ARG A 148 -8.81 -5.56 11.38
N VAL A 149 -9.09 -5.39 10.09
CA VAL A 149 -8.10 -5.70 9.04
C VAL A 149 -6.96 -4.69 9.14
N HIS A 150 -5.72 -5.19 9.19
CA HIS A 150 -4.51 -4.37 9.24
C HIS A 150 -3.68 -4.66 7.98
N LEU A 151 -3.58 -3.69 7.08
CA LEU A 151 -2.91 -3.85 5.80
C LEU A 151 -1.53 -3.22 5.85
N PHE A 152 -0.53 -3.97 5.44
CA PHE A 152 0.84 -3.49 5.26
C PHE A 152 1.11 -3.33 3.77
N SER A 153 1.40 -2.10 3.32
CA SER A 153 1.41 -1.74 1.90
C SER A 153 2.75 -1.17 1.45
N ILE A 154 3.09 -1.40 0.18
CA ILE A 154 4.18 -0.73 -0.54
C ILE A 154 3.59 0.28 -1.50
N VAL A 155 4.12 1.50 -1.51
CA VAL A 155 3.72 2.57 -2.42
C VAL A 155 4.95 3.16 -3.12
N ASP A 156 4.85 3.35 -4.43
CA ASP A 156 5.87 4.02 -5.23
C ASP A 156 5.92 5.52 -4.91
N HIS A 157 7.12 6.08 -4.68
CA HIS A 157 7.24 7.51 -4.36
C HIS A 157 6.95 8.43 -5.55
N ALA A 158 7.23 7.99 -6.78
CA ALA A 158 7.12 8.83 -7.96
C ALA A 158 5.65 8.99 -8.40
N THR A 159 4.87 7.91 -8.36
CA THR A 159 3.47 7.92 -8.80
C THR A 159 2.46 7.91 -7.66
N GLY A 160 2.88 7.50 -6.46
CA GLY A 160 1.96 7.16 -5.39
C GLY A 160 1.22 5.85 -5.62
N ALA A 161 1.47 5.09 -6.70
CA ALA A 161 0.76 3.85 -6.95
C ALA A 161 1.12 2.76 -5.92
N PRO A 162 0.15 2.01 -5.40
CA PRO A 162 0.45 0.85 -4.57
C PRO A 162 1.07 -0.25 -5.43
N LEU A 163 2.14 -0.87 -4.92
CA LEU A 163 2.88 -1.95 -5.60
C LEU A 163 2.65 -3.32 -4.97
N GLY A 164 2.06 -3.35 -3.78
CA GLY A 164 1.68 -4.58 -3.10
C GLY A 164 1.10 -4.27 -1.72
N GLN A 165 0.29 -5.20 -1.21
CA GLN A 165 -0.17 -5.17 0.17
C GLN A 165 -0.39 -6.58 0.71
N VAL A 166 -0.28 -6.73 2.03
CA VAL A 166 -0.59 -7.97 2.75
C VAL A 166 -1.44 -7.66 3.97
N ASN A 167 -2.33 -8.57 4.35
CA ASN A 167 -2.99 -8.49 5.65
C ASN A 167 -2.02 -8.98 6.73
N ALA A 168 -1.63 -8.08 7.62
CA ALA A 168 -0.71 -8.38 8.71
C ALA A 168 -1.44 -9.02 9.92
N GLY A 169 -2.76 -9.16 9.92
CA GLY A 169 -3.53 -9.79 11.00
C GLY A 169 -3.62 -8.97 12.30
N GLY A 170 -2.60 -8.16 12.60
CA GLY A 170 -2.53 -7.25 13.74
C GLY A 170 -1.22 -6.44 13.75
N LYS A 171 -1.11 -5.47 14.65
CA LYS A 171 0.06 -4.56 14.74
C LYS A 171 1.36 -5.29 15.11
N ASP A 172 1.25 -6.35 15.91
CA ASP A 172 2.42 -7.09 16.42
C ASP A 172 3.08 -7.98 15.35
N HIS A 173 2.44 -8.13 14.20
CA HIS A 173 2.90 -8.95 13.08
C HIS A 173 3.46 -8.11 11.92
N GLU A 174 3.54 -6.78 12.06
CA GLU A 174 4.08 -5.89 11.02
C GLU A 174 5.52 -6.23 10.63
N ILE A 175 6.31 -6.81 11.54
CA ILE A 175 7.68 -7.26 11.26
C ILE A 175 7.69 -8.38 10.21
N ALA A 176 6.78 -9.35 10.34
CA ALA A 176 6.64 -10.42 9.36
C ALA A 176 6.04 -9.90 8.04
N ALA A 177 5.09 -8.97 8.14
CA ALA A 177 4.46 -8.33 6.99
C ALA A 177 5.44 -7.51 6.14
N PHE A 178 6.49 -6.94 6.76
CA PHE A 178 7.51 -6.17 6.07
C PHE A 178 8.24 -6.99 4.99
N ALA A 179 8.73 -8.18 5.33
CA ALA A 179 9.37 -9.06 4.37
C ALA A 179 8.37 -9.57 3.33
N ALA A 180 7.22 -10.07 3.79
CA ALA A 180 6.19 -10.66 2.93
C ALA A 180 5.65 -9.70 1.87
N VAL A 181 5.51 -8.40 2.19
CA VAL A 181 5.09 -7.42 1.19
C VAL A 181 6.22 -7.14 0.19
N LEU A 182 7.46 -7.01 0.66
CA LEU A 182 8.62 -6.66 -0.18
C LEU A 182 9.03 -7.80 -1.11
N ASP A 183 8.77 -9.06 -0.75
CA ASP A 183 8.93 -10.22 -1.64
C ASP A 183 8.07 -10.14 -2.92
N ARG A 184 7.12 -9.20 -3.00
CA ARG A 184 6.30 -8.96 -4.19
C ARG A 184 6.98 -8.12 -5.27
N ILE A 185 8.12 -7.49 -4.97
CA ILE A 185 8.88 -6.66 -5.92
C ILE A 185 10.36 -7.07 -5.95
N ASP A 186 11.03 -6.83 -7.07
CA ASP A 186 12.50 -6.90 -7.11
C ASP A 186 13.07 -5.70 -6.32
N LEU A 187 13.92 -5.99 -5.32
CA LEU A 187 14.52 -5.00 -4.44
C LEU A 187 15.88 -4.50 -4.95
N ASN A 188 16.43 -5.12 -5.99
CA ASN A 188 17.67 -4.64 -6.58
C ASN A 188 17.49 -3.22 -7.12
N GLY A 189 18.29 -2.28 -6.63
CA GLY A 189 18.15 -0.89 -7.06
C GLY A 189 16.99 -0.12 -6.39
N VAL A 190 16.37 -0.69 -5.35
CA VAL A 190 15.23 -0.07 -4.64
C VAL A 190 15.64 0.55 -3.32
N VAL A 191 15.20 1.78 -3.06
CA VAL A 191 15.32 2.46 -1.77
C VAL A 191 13.99 2.35 -1.02
N VAL A 192 13.99 1.63 0.09
CA VAL A 192 12.81 1.49 0.96
C VAL A 192 12.83 2.57 2.04
N THR A 193 11.77 3.36 2.12
CA THR A 193 11.51 4.27 3.24
C THR A 193 10.45 3.68 4.14
N ALA A 194 10.68 3.78 5.44
CA ALA A 194 9.75 3.30 6.44
C ALA A 194 9.76 4.24 7.64
N ASP A 195 8.68 4.18 8.42
CA ASP A 195 8.55 4.96 9.63
C ASP A 195 9.49 4.44 10.75
N ALA A 196 9.42 5.09 11.91
CA ALA A 196 10.30 4.74 13.03
C ALA A 196 9.97 3.40 13.69
N LEU A 197 8.77 2.84 13.49
CA LEU A 197 8.41 1.52 14.00
C LEU A 197 9.15 0.42 13.23
N HIS A 198 9.39 0.64 11.94
CA HIS A 198 10.12 -0.28 11.07
C HIS A 198 11.63 -0.06 11.01
N THR A 199 12.17 0.92 11.75
CA THR A 199 13.62 1.12 11.95
C THR A 199 14.21 -0.01 12.80
N GLN A 200 14.27 -1.21 12.22
CA GLN A 200 14.71 -2.44 12.86
C GLN A 200 15.95 -3.00 12.18
N ARG A 201 16.82 -3.60 12.97
CA ARG A 201 18.06 -4.20 12.47
C ARG A 201 17.78 -5.36 11.50
N SER A 202 16.78 -6.18 11.80
CA SER A 202 16.32 -7.29 10.95
C SER A 202 15.92 -6.81 9.56
N HIS A 203 15.12 -5.74 9.46
CA HIS A 203 14.73 -5.14 8.18
C HIS A 203 15.93 -4.60 7.39
N ALA A 204 16.89 -3.94 8.07
CA ALA A 204 18.11 -3.46 7.42
C ALA A 204 18.96 -4.62 6.85
N HIS A 205 19.08 -5.74 7.58
CA HIS A 205 19.76 -6.94 7.09
C HIS A 205 19.00 -7.60 5.93
N TYR A 206 17.68 -7.65 6.01
CA TYR A 206 16.83 -8.18 4.95
C TYR A 206 17.03 -7.39 3.66
N LEU A 207 16.83 -6.07 3.68
CA LEU A 207 16.99 -5.22 2.49
C LEU A 207 18.38 -5.37 1.87
N HIS A 208 19.42 -5.35 2.68
CA HIS A 208 20.79 -5.54 2.18
C HIS A 208 21.00 -6.90 1.50
N ARG A 209 20.48 -7.99 2.08
CA ARG A 209 20.60 -9.34 1.50
C ARG A 209 19.93 -9.44 0.13
N HIS A 210 18.86 -8.69 -0.07
CA HIS A 210 18.10 -8.66 -1.33
C HIS A 210 18.52 -7.52 -2.27
N GLY A 211 19.66 -6.86 -2.03
CA GLY A 211 20.20 -5.80 -2.91
C GLY A 211 19.49 -4.45 -2.81
N GLY A 212 18.59 -4.29 -1.83
CA GLY A 212 17.88 -3.05 -1.57
C GLY A 212 18.63 -2.12 -0.60
N TRP A 213 18.30 -0.84 -0.68
CA TRP A 213 18.73 0.20 0.24
C TRP A 213 17.59 0.63 1.16
N TYR A 214 17.94 1.30 2.25
CA TYR A 214 16.94 1.89 3.13
C TYR A 214 17.25 3.36 3.44
N ALA A 215 16.21 4.12 3.74
CA ALA A 215 16.30 5.39 4.44
C ALA A 215 15.23 5.42 5.53
N PHE A 216 15.67 5.16 6.76
CA PHE A 216 14.78 4.98 7.91
C PHE A 216 14.80 6.18 8.83
N VAL A 217 13.61 6.59 9.26
CA VAL A 217 13.43 7.67 10.22
C VAL A 217 13.65 7.13 11.63
N VAL A 218 14.51 7.78 12.41
CA VAL A 218 14.79 7.40 13.79
C VAL A 218 14.09 8.37 14.74
N LYS A 219 13.20 7.83 15.57
CA LYS A 219 12.55 8.54 16.67
C LYS A 219 12.97 7.95 18.01
N ARG A 220 12.44 8.52 19.10
CA ARG A 220 12.77 8.13 20.49
C ARG A 220 12.29 6.72 20.88
N ASN A 221 11.46 6.07 20.06
CA ASN A 221 11.15 4.65 20.22
C ASN A 221 12.36 3.72 19.92
N GLN A 222 13.44 4.27 19.35
CA GLN A 222 14.74 3.60 19.18
C GLN A 222 15.81 4.37 20.00
N PRO A 223 15.74 4.34 21.35
CA PRO A 223 16.45 5.29 22.21
C PRO A 223 17.98 5.23 22.03
N THR A 224 18.58 4.03 22.01
CA THR A 224 20.03 3.88 21.85
C THR A 224 20.54 4.43 20.52
N LEU A 225 19.82 4.15 19.43
CA LEU A 225 20.18 4.65 18.09
C LEU A 225 19.97 6.16 18.00
N TYR A 226 18.86 6.65 18.54
CA TYR A 226 18.56 8.07 18.61
C TYR A 226 19.67 8.83 19.35
N ASP A 227 20.11 8.33 20.50
CA ASP A 227 21.16 8.95 21.30
C ASP A 227 22.53 8.91 20.60
N GLN A 228 22.85 7.81 19.89
CA GLN A 228 24.04 7.73 19.05
C GLN A 228 24.03 8.79 17.94
N LEU A 229 22.89 8.94 17.26
CA LEU A 229 22.71 9.95 16.22
C LEU A 229 22.77 11.37 16.79
N ALA A 230 22.18 11.60 17.96
CA ALA A 230 22.18 12.91 18.61
C ALA A 230 23.58 13.37 19.06
N ARG A 231 24.47 12.42 19.41
CA ARG A 231 25.86 12.69 19.82
C ARG A 231 26.81 12.99 18.67
N LEU A 232 26.40 12.82 17.40
CA LEU A 232 27.23 13.23 16.27
C LEU A 232 27.51 14.75 16.34
N PRO A 233 28.68 15.22 15.84
CA PRO A 233 29.11 16.61 15.96
C PRO A 233 28.36 17.54 14.99
N TRP A 234 27.04 17.59 15.09
CA TRP A 234 26.18 18.31 14.15
C TRP A 234 26.41 19.82 14.10
N THR A 235 27.05 20.41 15.11
CA THR A 235 27.46 21.82 15.07
C THR A 235 28.59 22.07 14.07
N GLN A 236 29.38 21.04 13.75
CA GLN A 236 30.46 21.09 12.77
C GLN A 236 30.02 20.63 11.37
N VAL A 237 28.86 20.00 11.26
CA VAL A 237 28.32 19.54 9.97
C VAL A 237 27.57 20.69 9.30
N PRO A 238 27.90 21.08 8.06
CA PRO A 238 27.19 22.16 7.39
C PRO A 238 25.74 21.78 7.04
N ILE A 239 24.87 22.79 6.97
CA ILE A 239 23.55 22.63 6.38
C ILE A 239 23.74 22.52 4.87
N VAL A 240 23.45 21.34 4.31
CA VAL A 240 23.70 21.01 2.90
C VAL A 240 22.44 21.12 2.04
N HIS A 241 21.27 21.25 2.66
CA HIS A 241 20.02 21.48 1.95
C HIS A 241 19.00 22.22 2.84
N ARG A 242 18.20 23.10 2.23
CA ARG A 242 17.18 23.89 2.91
C ARG A 242 15.97 24.10 2.00
N THR A 243 14.78 23.94 2.56
CA THR A 243 13.50 24.26 1.91
C THR A 243 12.67 25.17 2.79
N VAL A 244 11.96 26.12 2.19
CA VAL A 244 10.98 26.97 2.87
C VAL A 244 9.67 26.89 2.12
N GLU A 245 8.61 26.60 2.84
CA GLU A 245 7.26 26.49 2.28
C GLU A 245 6.30 27.37 3.06
N LYS A 246 5.33 27.93 2.35
CA LYS A 246 4.20 28.66 2.93
C LYS A 246 2.91 28.02 2.44
N GLY A 247 2.00 27.69 3.34
CA GLY A 247 0.73 27.05 2.99
C GLY A 247 -0.13 26.76 4.21
N HIS A 248 -1.46 26.85 4.06
CA HIS A 248 -2.45 26.63 5.14
C HIS A 248 -2.21 27.49 6.40
N GLY A 249 -1.83 28.76 6.24
CA GLY A 249 -1.44 29.65 7.35
C GLY A 249 -0.09 29.29 8.02
N ARG A 250 0.54 28.19 7.55
CA ARG A 250 1.87 27.64 7.83
C ARG A 250 3.01 28.40 7.17
N ARG A 251 4.10 28.76 7.87
CA ARG A 251 5.46 28.83 7.27
C ARG A 251 6.31 27.70 7.85
N GLU A 252 6.81 26.82 7.01
CA GLU A 252 7.66 25.70 7.43
C GLU A 252 9.04 25.79 6.76
N THR A 253 10.09 25.75 7.56
CA THR A 253 11.48 25.67 7.11
C THR A 253 12.04 24.31 7.50
N ARG A 254 12.64 23.61 6.54
CA ARG A 254 13.38 22.37 6.80
C ARG A 254 14.82 22.56 6.40
N THR A 255 15.74 22.20 7.29
CA THR A 255 17.17 22.14 6.98
C THR A 255 17.66 20.72 7.17
N LEU A 256 18.56 20.29 6.29
CA LEU A 256 19.16 18.97 6.33
C LEU A 256 20.68 19.13 6.45
N GLN A 257 21.22 18.43 7.46
CA GLN A 257 22.64 18.19 7.62
C GLN A 257 22.88 16.70 7.37
N LEU A 258 23.97 16.37 6.70
CA LEU A 258 24.30 15.01 6.29
C LEU A 258 25.75 14.73 6.66
N THR A 259 26.00 13.57 7.26
CA THR A 259 27.36 13.16 7.64
C THR A 259 27.57 11.67 7.41
N GLY A 260 28.84 11.32 7.20
CA GLY A 260 29.28 9.93 7.13
C GLY A 260 29.22 9.27 8.49
N VAL A 261 28.69 8.05 8.51
CA VAL A 261 28.65 7.21 9.70
C VAL A 261 29.84 6.26 9.60
N ARG A 262 30.97 6.63 10.21
CA ARG A 262 32.05 5.67 10.45
C ARG A 262 31.65 4.73 11.59
N ALA A 263 32.36 3.60 11.74
CA ALA A 263 32.13 2.60 12.78
C ALA A 263 31.87 3.28 14.14
N GLY A 264 30.61 3.30 14.59
CA GLY A 264 30.20 4.12 15.73
C GLY A 264 28.68 4.20 15.90
N ILE A 265 27.92 4.28 14.82
CA ILE A 265 26.47 4.00 14.89
C ILE A 265 26.29 2.52 14.69
N GLY A 266 25.68 1.86 15.67
CA GLY A 266 25.53 0.41 15.69
C GLY A 266 24.52 -0.14 14.68
N PHE A 267 23.96 0.67 13.78
CA PHE A 267 22.86 0.24 12.90
C PHE A 267 23.38 -0.47 11.64
N PRO A 268 22.83 -1.64 11.27
CA PRO A 268 23.37 -2.46 10.19
C PRO A 268 23.47 -1.74 8.85
N HIS A 269 24.64 -1.83 8.20
CA HIS A 269 24.90 -1.29 6.85
C HIS A 269 24.74 0.22 6.71
N ALA A 270 24.60 0.95 7.82
CA ALA A 270 24.46 2.40 7.80
C ALA A 270 25.75 3.06 7.28
N ARG A 271 25.61 3.92 6.26
CA ARG A 271 26.73 4.67 5.66
C ARG A 271 26.62 6.16 5.92
N LEU A 272 25.40 6.69 5.92
CA LEU A 272 25.12 8.09 6.17
C LEU A 272 24.06 8.27 7.27
N ALA A 273 24.17 9.38 7.98
CA ALA A 273 23.19 9.87 8.93
C ALA A 273 22.81 11.29 8.58
N ALA A 274 21.52 11.60 8.66
CA ALA A 274 21.02 12.95 8.47
C ALA A 274 20.32 13.48 9.72
N ARG A 275 20.49 14.77 9.97
CA ARG A 275 19.69 15.54 10.92
C ARG A 275 18.81 16.50 10.13
N ILE A 276 17.50 16.32 10.26
CA ILE A 276 16.49 17.20 9.68
C ILE A 276 15.91 18.03 10.80
N ARG A 277 16.10 19.35 10.72
CA ARG A 277 15.47 20.31 11.63
C ARG A 277 14.28 20.92 10.90
N ARG A 278 13.10 20.81 11.50
CA ARG A 278 11.84 21.37 11.00
C ARG A 278 11.42 22.48 11.93
N SER A 279 11.38 23.70 11.43
CA SER A 279 10.85 24.87 12.13
C SER A 279 9.54 25.25 11.47
N ARG A 280 8.46 25.36 12.26
CA ARG A 280 7.15 25.76 11.79
C ARG A 280 6.69 26.97 12.56
N THR A 281 6.26 27.99 11.83
CA THR A 281 5.69 29.23 12.37
C THR A 281 4.26 29.37 11.87
N GLU A 282 3.28 29.37 12.76
CA GLU A 282 1.90 29.79 12.46
C GLU A 282 1.90 31.29 12.13
N ILE A 283 1.39 31.68 10.97
CA ILE A 283 1.43 33.08 10.52
C ILE A 283 0.46 33.94 11.35
N ALA A 284 -0.69 33.38 11.73
CA ALA A 284 -1.73 34.13 12.45
C ALA A 284 -1.36 34.40 13.91
N THR A 285 -0.74 33.44 14.60
CA THR A 285 -0.44 33.52 16.03
C THR A 285 1.03 33.82 16.31
N GLY A 286 1.91 33.65 15.32
CA GLY A 286 3.37 33.71 15.50
C GLY A 286 3.95 32.49 16.24
N GLU A 287 3.14 31.49 16.59
CA GLU A 287 3.58 30.33 17.35
C GLU A 287 4.67 29.56 16.58
N HIS A 288 5.81 29.34 17.24
CA HIS A 288 6.96 28.67 16.67
C HIS A 288 7.18 27.30 17.32
N THR A 289 7.21 26.26 16.49
CA THR A 289 7.53 24.89 16.90
C THR A 289 8.75 24.38 16.15
N GLU A 290 9.55 23.58 16.85
CA GLU A 290 10.75 23.00 16.29
C GLU A 290 10.85 21.50 16.58
N GLU A 291 11.13 20.73 15.54
CA GLU A 291 11.30 19.29 15.61
C GLU A 291 12.63 18.88 14.99
N ILE A 292 13.35 17.98 15.66
CA ILE A 292 14.54 17.33 15.11
C ILE A 292 14.20 15.88 14.81
N VAL A 293 14.43 15.49 13.56
CA VAL A 293 14.25 14.13 13.07
C VAL A 293 15.60 13.61 12.59
N TYR A 294 16.00 12.44 13.05
CA TYR A 294 17.19 11.77 12.54
C TYR A 294 16.81 10.74 11.48
N VAL A 295 17.73 10.50 10.56
CA VAL A 295 17.59 9.51 9.50
C VAL A 295 18.89 8.71 9.40
N VAL A 296 18.78 7.41 9.22
CA VAL A 296 19.90 6.52 8.91
C VAL A 296 19.66 5.86 7.55
N THR A 297 20.70 5.75 6.73
CA THR A 297 20.60 5.14 5.40
C THR A 297 21.81 4.29 5.05
N SER A 298 21.58 3.22 4.29
CA SER A 298 22.62 2.40 3.68
C SER A 298 23.17 2.98 2.37
N LEU A 299 22.56 4.06 1.84
CA LEU A 299 23.09 4.81 0.71
C LEU A 299 24.37 5.55 1.11
N GLY A 300 25.37 5.56 0.24
CA GLY A 300 26.60 6.34 0.39
C GLY A 300 26.55 7.67 -0.37
N TRP A 301 27.60 8.49 -0.19
CA TRP A 301 27.77 9.74 -0.91
C TRP A 301 27.68 9.63 -2.45
N PRO A 302 28.21 8.56 -3.09
CA PRO A 302 28.07 8.40 -4.53
C PRO A 302 26.64 8.10 -4.98
N ASP A 303 25.78 7.62 -4.07
CA ASP A 303 24.47 7.04 -4.39
C ASP A 303 23.34 8.09 -4.29
N ILE A 304 23.46 9.02 -3.33
CA ILE A 304 22.38 9.96 -2.95
C ILE A 304 22.89 11.40 -2.77
N THR A 305 22.16 12.36 -3.32
CA THR A 305 22.39 13.79 -3.04
C THR A 305 21.63 14.25 -1.80
N PRO A 306 22.06 15.32 -1.11
CA PRO A 306 21.31 15.87 0.02
C PRO A 306 19.85 16.21 -0.31
N ALA A 307 19.60 16.77 -1.50
CA ALA A 307 18.26 17.04 -2.00
C ALA A 307 17.48 15.75 -2.28
N GLY A 308 18.12 14.72 -2.85
CA GLY A 308 17.51 13.41 -3.06
C GLY A 308 17.09 12.74 -1.75
N LEU A 309 17.93 12.77 -0.71
CA LEU A 309 17.59 12.23 0.60
C LEU A 309 16.44 13.01 1.25
N ALA A 310 16.43 14.34 1.15
CA ALA A 310 15.29 15.15 1.61
C ALA A 310 14.00 14.76 0.87
N GLY A 311 14.09 14.53 -0.44
CA GLY A 311 13.01 14.04 -1.29
C GLY A 311 12.46 12.70 -0.84
N LEU A 312 13.32 11.70 -0.59
CA LEU A 312 12.93 10.38 -0.07
C LEU A 312 12.14 10.48 1.25
N ILE A 313 12.66 11.24 2.21
CA ILE A 313 12.04 11.37 3.53
C ILE A 313 10.72 12.14 3.46
N ARG A 314 10.61 13.08 2.52
CA ARG A 314 9.36 13.79 2.26
C ARG A 314 8.34 12.89 1.56
N GLY A 315 8.77 12.17 0.54
CA GLY A 315 7.95 11.26 -0.26
C GLY A 315 7.36 10.13 0.58
N HIS A 316 8.04 9.69 1.64
CA HIS A 316 7.48 8.70 2.58
C HIS A 316 6.09 9.14 3.10
N TRP A 317 5.90 10.41 3.45
CA TRP A 317 4.61 10.91 3.99
C TRP A 317 3.47 10.91 2.96
N SER A 318 3.76 10.70 1.67
CA SER A 318 2.73 10.52 0.65
C SER A 318 1.96 9.20 0.83
N ILE A 319 2.54 8.16 1.45
CA ILE A 319 1.86 6.89 1.73
C ILE A 319 0.62 7.08 2.61
N GLY A 320 0.67 8.06 3.50
CA GLY A 320 -0.44 8.50 4.35
C GLY A 320 -1.68 8.88 3.53
N ARG A 321 -1.49 9.38 2.31
CA ARG A 321 -2.55 9.83 1.39
C ARG A 321 -3.05 8.73 0.45
N VAL A 322 -2.27 7.68 0.16
CA VAL A 322 -2.59 6.75 -0.95
C VAL A 322 -3.16 5.37 -0.54
N ALA A 323 -2.83 4.79 0.63
CA ALA A 323 -3.38 3.48 1.03
C ALA A 323 -4.45 3.55 2.15
N PRO A 324 -5.44 2.64 2.19
CA PRO A 324 -6.71 2.75 1.48
C PRO A 324 -7.64 3.78 2.15
N ALA A 325 -7.52 5.06 1.81
CA ALA A 325 -8.50 6.06 2.25
C ALA A 325 -9.93 5.73 1.73
N HIS A 326 -10.03 5.02 0.59
CA HIS A 326 -11.31 4.70 -0.04
C HIS A 326 -12.07 3.52 0.60
N CYS A 327 -11.39 2.53 1.20
CA CYS A 327 -12.06 1.47 1.98
C CYS A 327 -12.34 1.88 3.44
N CYS A 328 -11.68 2.93 3.96
CA CYS A 328 -11.72 3.26 5.38
C CYS A 328 -12.73 4.35 5.77
N ALA A 329 -13.38 5.00 4.81
CA ALA A 329 -14.35 6.04 5.11
C ALA A 329 -15.73 5.42 5.43
N GLY A 330 -15.97 5.14 6.71
CA GLY A 330 -17.29 5.02 7.35
C GLY A 330 -18.33 4.09 6.73
N ALA A 331 -18.49 2.90 7.30
CA ALA A 331 -19.77 2.17 7.28
C ALA A 331 -20.60 2.63 8.50
N PRO A 332 -21.85 3.11 8.34
CA PRO A 332 -22.77 3.16 9.46
C PRO A 332 -23.13 1.73 9.86
N SER A 333 -23.16 1.48 11.16
CA SER A 333 -23.69 0.26 11.74
C SER A 333 -25.18 0.15 11.41
N GLU A 334 -25.57 -0.81 10.57
CA GLU A 334 -26.97 -1.27 10.55
C GLU A 334 -27.16 -2.37 11.60
N PRO A 335 -28.25 -2.31 12.40
CA PRO A 335 -28.51 -3.29 13.44
C PRO A 335 -29.21 -4.54 12.88
N GLY A 336 -28.76 -5.71 13.34
CA GLY A 336 -29.62 -6.88 13.50
C GLY A 336 -29.88 -7.75 12.26
N VAL A 337 -28.95 -8.66 11.97
CA VAL A 337 -29.34 -10.00 11.49
C VAL A 337 -28.62 -11.02 12.36
N ARG A 338 -29.32 -11.57 13.35
CA ARG A 338 -28.88 -12.78 14.06
C ARG A 338 -28.99 -13.93 13.07
N LEU A 339 -27.85 -14.48 12.66
CA LEU A 339 -27.82 -15.80 12.05
C LEU A 339 -27.99 -16.82 13.18
N SER A 340 -29.18 -17.40 13.28
CA SER A 340 -29.41 -18.57 14.14
C SER A 340 -28.50 -19.72 13.72
N PRO A 341 -27.92 -20.49 14.65
CA PRO A 341 -27.15 -21.68 14.31
C PRO A 341 -28.10 -22.77 13.78
N HIS A 342 -27.78 -23.34 12.60
CA HIS A 342 -28.43 -24.54 12.08
C HIS A 342 -28.04 -25.76 12.95
N PRO A 343 -28.89 -26.81 13.05
CA PRO A 343 -28.79 -27.84 14.06
C PRO A 343 -27.71 -28.88 13.72
N ALA A 344 -27.14 -29.44 14.79
CA ALA A 344 -26.17 -30.51 14.77
C ALA A 344 -26.69 -31.73 14.00
N GLN A 345 -25.80 -32.30 13.18
CA GLN A 345 -25.98 -33.58 12.53
C GLN A 345 -25.93 -34.72 13.55
N ALA A 346 -26.75 -35.73 13.26
CA ALA A 346 -26.91 -36.96 14.01
C ALA A 346 -25.61 -37.75 14.15
N SER A 347 -25.29 -38.15 15.39
CA SER A 347 -24.38 -39.25 15.68
C SER A 347 -25.20 -40.54 15.76
N VAL A 348 -24.95 -41.41 14.78
CA VAL A 348 -25.30 -42.83 14.78
C VAL A 348 -24.49 -43.52 15.87
N ASP A 349 -25.15 -44.14 16.84
CA ASP A 349 -24.51 -45.08 17.76
C ASP A 349 -25.09 -46.49 17.54
N ARG A 350 -24.20 -47.45 17.29
CA ARG A 350 -24.52 -48.87 17.11
C ARG A 350 -24.28 -49.60 18.43
N ARG A 351 -25.34 -50.28 18.87
CA ARG A 351 -25.42 -51.61 19.52
C ARG A 351 -24.70 -51.85 20.86
N SER A 352 -25.54 -52.18 21.85
CA SER A 352 -25.39 -53.38 22.69
C SER A 352 -26.77 -54.01 22.87
N GLY A 353 -26.90 -55.28 22.47
CA GLY A 353 -28.12 -56.07 22.34
C GLY A 353 -27.90 -57.15 21.30
#